data_AF-A0A814JAX9-F1
#
_entry.id   AF-A0A814JAX9-F1
#
_cell.length_a   1.000
_cell.length_b   1.000
_cell.length_c   1.000
_cell.angle_alpha   90.00
_cell.angle_beta   90.00
_cell.angle_gamma   90.00
#
_symmetry.space_group_name_H-M   'P 1'
#
loop_
_entity.id
_entity.type
_entity.pdbx_description
1 polymer ?
#
loop_
_entity_poly.entity_id
_entity_poly.type
_entity_poly.pdbx_seq_one_letter_code
_entity_poly.pdbx_strand_id
1 'polypeptide(L)'
;MKIFGRSSVKTVQVRVIYVWNDGFIKLLCDSEHIFMGGTFKSCPSPFAQAGSIHALSPILKNTVSALYTLLSDKNKITYVFLFHEVRNVTVRNNLLLNPKFITLDFERGAINALKLVFSNSIIKGCNFRFNQYLFNKLQELGFQKAFYEAHEGTFPGAPLRFRSFMHHSIRGLE
;
A
#
# COMPACT_ATOMS: atom_id res chain seq x y z
N MET A 1 21.27 -7.57 -3.82
CA MET A 1 20.18 -8.18 -3.03
C MET A 1 20.68 -8.39 -1.60
N LYS A 2 20.24 -7.57 -0.64
CA LYS A 2 20.53 -7.79 0.79
C LYS A 2 19.26 -8.32 1.44
N ILE A 3 19.33 -9.52 2.01
CA ILE A 3 18.24 -10.16 2.76
C ILE A 3 18.67 -10.15 4.23
N PHE A 4 18.16 -9.25 5.06
CA PHE A 4 18.40 -9.28 6.51
C PHE A 4 17.22 -8.74 7.32
N GLY A 5 16.87 -9.45 8.40
CA GLY A 5 15.91 -9.02 9.41
C GLY A 5 15.27 -10.17 10.20
N ARG A 6 16.01 -10.79 11.14
CA ARG A 6 15.43 -11.69 12.16
C ARG A 6 15.71 -11.07 13.53
N SER A 7 14.72 -10.41 14.13
CA SER A 7 14.83 -9.86 15.48
C SER A 7 14.00 -10.71 16.43
N SER A 8 14.66 -11.42 17.34
CA SER A 8 14.00 -12.18 18.40
C SER A 8 13.88 -11.29 19.64
N VAL A 9 12.76 -10.60 19.78
CA VAL A 9 12.36 -10.04 21.08
C VAL A 9 11.56 -11.12 21.77
N LYS A 10 12.07 -11.61 22.91
CA LYS A 10 11.41 -12.64 23.71
C LYS A 10 9.95 -12.21 23.94
N THR A 11 9.02 -13.12 23.61
CA THR A 11 7.54 -13.06 23.64
C THR A 11 6.74 -12.76 22.35
N VAL A 12 7.30 -12.25 21.23
CA VAL A 12 6.59 -12.26 19.92
C VAL A 12 7.60 -12.43 18.77
N GLN A 13 7.51 -13.52 17.99
CA GLN A 13 8.40 -13.73 16.85
C GLN A 13 7.91 -12.96 15.61
N VAL A 14 8.36 -11.71 15.46
CA VAL A 14 8.12 -10.91 14.25
C VAL A 14 9.07 -11.38 13.13
N ARG A 15 8.51 -11.81 11.98
CA ARG A 15 9.30 -12.16 10.80
C ARG A 15 8.86 -11.30 9.62
N VAL A 16 9.77 -10.48 9.13
CA VAL A 16 9.57 -9.64 7.95
C VAL A 16 10.72 -9.88 6.99
N ILE A 17 10.39 -10.21 5.75
CA ILE A 17 11.34 -10.12 4.63
C ILE A 17 11.00 -8.85 3.89
N TYR A 18 12.00 -8.04 3.56
CA TYR A 18 11.83 -6.92 2.66
C TYR A 18 12.96 -6.91 1.63
N VAL A 19 12.63 -6.52 0.41
CA VAL A 19 13.57 -6.36 -0.70
C VAL A 19 13.33 -5.00 -1.31
N TRP A 20 14.42 -4.27 -1.56
CA TRP A 20 14.35 -2.93 -2.13
C TRP A 20 15.32 -2.79 -3.31
N ASN A 21 15.14 -1.70 -4.05
CA ASN A 21 16.03 -1.28 -5.12
C ASN A 21 16.60 0.11 -4.76
N ASP A 22 17.92 0.25 -4.75
CA ASP A 22 18.60 1.50 -4.36
C ASP A 22 18.24 2.68 -5.30
N GLY A 23 18.00 2.44 -6.58
CA GLY A 23 17.55 3.48 -7.51
C GLY A 23 16.12 3.97 -7.20
N PHE A 24 15.22 3.07 -6.82
CA PHE A 24 13.83 3.42 -6.51
C PHE A 24 13.62 3.91 -5.08
N ILE A 25 14.53 3.64 -4.13
CA ILE A 25 14.41 4.18 -2.78
C ILE A 25 14.55 5.70 -2.77
N LYS A 26 15.38 6.28 -3.66
CA LYS A 26 15.46 7.73 -3.85
C LYS A 26 14.13 8.31 -4.30
N LEU A 27 13.49 7.71 -5.30
CA LEU A 27 12.16 8.11 -5.76
C LEU A 27 11.13 8.07 -4.61
N LEU A 28 11.21 7.06 -3.74
CA LEU A 28 10.34 6.96 -2.56
C LEU A 28 10.56 8.11 -1.57
N CYS A 29 11.81 8.50 -1.32
CA CYS A 29 12.16 9.57 -0.37
C CYS A 29 11.87 10.97 -0.91
N ASP A 30 12.02 11.18 -2.22
CA ASP A 30 11.74 12.45 -2.88
C ASP A 30 10.22 12.69 -3.05
N SER A 31 9.39 11.69 -2.81
CA SER A 31 7.94 11.77 -3.02
C SER A 31 7.20 12.28 -1.77
N GLU A 32 6.38 13.31 -1.95
CA GLU A 32 5.44 13.73 -0.90
C GLU A 32 4.32 12.70 -0.65
N HIS A 33 4.00 11.86 -1.64
CA HIS A 33 2.89 10.92 -1.56
C HIS A 33 3.34 9.51 -1.93
N ILE A 34 3.31 8.63 -0.93
CA ILE A 34 3.58 7.21 -1.12
C ILE A 34 2.31 6.36 -1.03
N PHE A 35 2.35 5.22 -1.71
CA PHE A 35 1.24 4.28 -1.78
C PHE A 35 1.68 2.93 -1.24
N MET A 36 0.79 2.26 -0.52
CA MET A 36 1.04 0.94 0.03
C MET A 36 -0.05 -0.01 -0.39
N GLY A 37 0.35 -1.19 -0.86
CA GLY A 37 -0.57 -2.25 -1.26
C GLY A 37 -0.17 -3.58 -0.64
N GLY A 38 -1.15 -4.43 -0.40
CA GLY A 38 -0.95 -5.77 0.14
C GLY A 38 -1.89 -6.79 -0.48
N THR A 39 -1.44 -8.04 -0.54
CA THR A 39 -2.28 -9.19 -0.85
C THR A 39 -2.07 -10.31 0.15
N PHE A 40 -3.19 -10.89 0.58
CA PHE A 40 -3.22 -12.03 1.49
C PHE A 40 -3.41 -13.34 0.74
N LYS A 41 -4.20 -13.32 -0.34
CA LYS A 41 -4.64 -14.52 -1.06
C LYS A 41 -3.50 -15.23 -1.80
N SER A 42 -2.46 -14.49 -2.16
CA SER A 42 -1.33 -14.97 -2.96
C SER A 42 -0.01 -14.91 -2.20
N CYS A 43 -0.06 -14.85 -0.86
CA CYS A 43 1.13 -14.81 -0.04
C CYS A 43 1.68 -16.24 0.16
N PRO A 44 2.98 -16.49 -0.10
CA PRO A 44 3.56 -17.81 0.11
C PRO A 44 3.67 -18.15 1.60
N SER A 45 3.33 -19.39 1.95
CA SER A 45 3.63 -19.96 3.27
C SER A 45 5.15 -19.90 3.54
N PRO A 46 5.61 -19.53 4.76
CA PRO A 46 4.85 -19.37 6.00
C PRO A 46 4.40 -17.92 6.30
N PHE A 47 4.33 -17.04 5.30
CA PHE A 47 3.93 -15.64 5.49
C PHE A 47 2.41 -15.46 5.33
N ALA A 48 1.88 -14.43 5.98
CA ALA A 48 0.44 -14.12 5.97
C ALA A 48 0.08 -12.99 5.00
N GLN A 49 1.07 -12.18 4.60
CA GLN A 49 0.85 -11.05 3.70
C GLN A 49 2.08 -10.75 2.85
N ALA A 50 1.87 -10.60 1.54
CA ALA A 50 2.81 -9.97 0.64
C ALA A 50 2.40 -8.51 0.43
N GLY A 51 3.37 -7.60 0.36
CA GLY A 51 3.10 -6.17 0.24
C GLY A 51 4.15 -5.45 -0.60
N SER A 52 3.83 -4.20 -0.91
CA SER A 52 4.73 -3.31 -1.64
C SER A 52 4.47 -1.84 -1.30
N ILE A 53 5.53 -1.05 -1.37
CA ILE A 53 5.52 0.40 -1.17
C ILE A 53 5.95 1.06 -2.47
N HIS A 54 5.17 2.04 -2.91
CA HIS A 54 5.29 2.69 -4.20
C HIS A 54 5.36 4.20 -4.07
N ALA A 55 5.99 4.84 -5.04
CA ALA A 55 5.94 6.27 -5.26
C ALA A 55 5.54 6.57 -6.70
N LEU A 56 5.00 7.76 -6.94
CA LEU A 56 4.70 8.22 -8.29
C LEU A 56 6.02 8.56 -9.00
N SER A 57 6.26 7.96 -10.17
CA SER A 57 7.36 8.36 -11.05
C SER A 57 6.92 9.52 -11.94
N PRO A 58 7.58 10.69 -11.88
CA PRO A 58 7.28 11.80 -12.78
C PRO A 58 7.53 11.45 -14.25
N ILE A 59 8.52 10.58 -14.51
CA ILE A 59 8.92 10.17 -15.86
C ILE A 59 7.89 9.20 -16.44
N LEU A 60 7.54 8.14 -15.69
CA LEU A 60 6.62 7.11 -16.17
C LEU A 60 5.15 7.50 -16.03
N LYS A 61 4.85 8.61 -15.33
CA LYS A 61 3.50 9.06 -14.97
C LYS A 61 2.66 7.95 -14.34
N ASN A 62 3.31 7.09 -13.57
CA ASN A 62 2.71 5.92 -12.94
C ASN A 62 3.43 5.56 -11.63
N THR A 63 2.81 4.75 -10.79
CA THR A 63 3.40 4.28 -9.54
C THR A 63 4.45 3.21 -9.80
N VAL A 64 5.61 3.33 -9.14
CA VAL A 64 6.71 2.36 -9.19
C VAL A 64 6.96 1.81 -7.80
N SER A 65 7.10 0.49 -7.70
CA SER A 65 7.43 -0.18 -6.44
C SER A 65 8.89 0.02 -6.08
N ALA A 66 9.15 0.66 -4.94
CA ALA A 66 10.50 0.82 -4.41
C ALA A 66 10.90 -0.33 -3.48
N LEU A 67 9.91 -0.95 -2.83
CA LEU A 67 10.12 -1.98 -1.82
C LEU A 67 9.00 -3.02 -1.85
N TYR A 68 9.36 -4.28 -1.65
CA TYR A 68 8.47 -5.42 -1.51
C TYR A 68 8.65 -6.08 -0.15
N THR A 69 7.58 -6.62 0.41
CA THR A 69 7.56 -7.18 1.77
C THR A 69 6.84 -8.52 1.85
N LEU A 70 7.29 -9.40 2.75
CA LEU A 70 6.55 -10.55 3.26
C LEU A 70 6.47 -10.44 4.78
N LEU A 71 5.26 -10.46 5.33
CA LEU A 71 5.00 -10.30 6.76
C LEU A 71 4.43 -11.60 7.33
N SER A 72 4.88 -12.00 8.52
CA SER A 72 4.39 -13.21 9.21
C SER A 72 2.95 -13.13 9.64
N ASP A 73 2.44 -11.92 9.87
CA ASP A 73 1.11 -11.64 10.38
C ASP A 73 0.69 -10.21 10.02
N LYS A 74 -0.50 -9.82 10.46
CA LYS A 74 -1.13 -8.51 10.18
C LYS A 74 -1.21 -7.63 11.42
N ASN A 75 -0.39 -7.93 12.44
CA ASN A 75 -0.45 -7.23 13.71
C ASN A 75 0.29 -5.88 13.61
N LYS A 76 -0.19 -4.89 14.38
CA LYS A 76 0.43 -3.56 14.44
C LYS A 76 1.94 -3.65 14.69
N ILE A 77 2.40 -4.51 15.59
CA ILE A 77 3.82 -4.64 15.97
C ILE A 77 4.68 -5.02 14.74
N THR A 78 4.20 -5.93 13.91
CA THR A 78 4.89 -6.37 12.68
C THR A 78 5.02 -5.23 11.67
N TYR A 79 3.97 -4.41 11.49
CA TYR A 79 4.06 -3.22 10.64
C TYR A 79 4.95 -2.13 11.23
N VAL A 80 4.93 -1.91 12.56
CA VAL A 80 5.83 -0.95 13.23
C VAL A 80 7.28 -1.36 12.95
N PHE A 81 7.60 -2.64 13.13
CA PHE A 81 8.91 -3.18 12.80
C PHE A 81 9.27 -2.94 11.33
N LEU A 82 8.38 -3.29 10.40
CA LEU A 82 8.59 -3.06 8.97
C LEU A 82 8.88 -1.57 8.67
N PHE A 83 8.10 -0.63 9.20
CA PHE A 83 8.25 0.79 8.88
C PHE A 83 9.51 1.40 9.47
N HIS A 84 9.97 0.92 10.63
CA HIS A 84 11.29 1.28 11.13
C HIS A 84 12.40 0.74 10.22
N GLU A 85 12.28 -0.50 9.74
CA GLU A 85 13.25 -1.05 8.80
C GLU A 85 13.30 -0.30 7.46
N VAL A 86 12.14 0.13 6.94
CA VAL A 86 12.08 0.97 5.74
C VAL A 86 12.84 2.29 5.96
N ARG A 87 12.64 2.96 7.11
CA ARG A 87 13.44 4.16 7.46
C ARG A 87 14.93 3.85 7.57
N ASN A 88 15.29 2.72 8.19
CA ASN A 88 16.68 2.31 8.31
C ASN A 88 17.33 2.10 6.93
N VAL A 89 16.59 1.53 5.97
CA VAL A 89 17.05 1.40 4.58
C VAL A 89 17.30 2.76 3.95
N THR A 90 16.44 3.75 4.17
CA THR A 90 16.64 5.10 3.58
C THR A 90 17.85 5.79 4.20
N VAL A 91 17.99 5.73 5.53
CA VAL A 91 19.13 6.32 6.26
C VAL A 91 20.46 5.70 5.81
N ARG A 92 20.51 4.37 5.63
CA ARG A 92 21.70 3.67 5.10
C ARG A 92 22.10 4.13 3.69
N ASN A 93 21.16 4.69 2.93
CA ASN A 93 21.38 5.26 1.61
C ASN A 93 21.59 6.79 1.65
N ASN A 94 21.80 7.38 2.83
CA ASN A 94 21.91 8.83 3.05
C ASN A 94 20.66 9.60 2.59
N LEU A 95 19.48 9.00 2.76
CA LEU A 95 18.19 9.57 2.39
C LEU A 95 17.24 9.62 3.59
N LEU A 96 16.31 10.56 3.57
CA LEU A 96 15.28 10.72 4.58
C LEU A 96 13.89 10.45 3.98
N LEU A 97 13.20 9.44 4.49
CA LEU A 97 11.81 9.19 4.13
C LEU A 97 10.86 9.96 5.05
N ASN A 98 10.24 11.02 4.51
CA ASN A 98 9.28 11.86 5.23
C ASN A 98 8.06 12.23 4.34
N PRO A 99 7.21 11.25 3.98
CA PRO A 99 6.06 11.51 3.12
C PRO A 99 5.04 12.41 3.82
N LYS A 100 4.43 13.32 3.08
CA LYS A 100 3.29 14.14 3.56
C LYS A 100 2.00 13.33 3.55
N PHE A 101 1.82 12.47 2.55
CA PHE A 101 0.63 11.64 2.36
C PHE A 101 1.00 10.17 2.21
N ILE A 102 0.22 9.30 2.85
CA ILE A 102 0.36 7.85 2.71
C ILE A 102 -1.02 7.28 2.39
N THR A 103 -1.19 6.72 1.19
CA THR A 103 -2.43 6.03 0.79
C THR A 103 -2.26 4.52 0.93
N LEU A 104 -3.20 3.86 1.60
CA LEU A 104 -3.17 2.41 1.78
C LEU A 104 -4.57 1.80 1.89
N ASP A 105 -4.61 0.47 1.82
CA ASP A 105 -5.79 -0.33 2.14
C ASP A 105 -6.22 -0.15 3.61
N PHE A 106 -7.49 -0.43 3.92
CA PHE A 106 -8.09 -0.17 5.25
C PHE A 106 -7.65 -1.14 6.36
N GLU A 107 -6.39 -1.56 6.35
CA GLU A 107 -5.79 -2.48 7.31
C GLU A 107 -5.47 -1.76 8.62
N ARG A 108 -6.25 -2.02 9.67
CA ARG A 108 -6.13 -1.36 10.98
C ARG A 108 -4.72 -1.48 11.59
N GLY A 109 -4.08 -2.64 11.45
CA GLY A 109 -2.71 -2.87 11.92
C GLY A 109 -1.69 -1.92 11.26
N ALA A 110 -1.75 -1.81 9.93
CA ALA A 110 -0.90 -0.92 9.15
C ALA A 110 -1.17 0.55 9.45
N ILE A 111 -2.44 0.98 9.46
CA ILE A 111 -2.83 2.36 9.77
C ILE A 111 -2.31 2.80 11.15
N ASN A 112 -2.49 1.96 12.17
CA ASN A 112 -2.04 2.27 13.53
C ASN A 112 -0.51 2.29 13.65
N ALA A 113 0.19 1.48 12.87
CA ALA A 113 1.65 1.50 12.82
C ALA A 113 2.17 2.74 12.09
N LEU A 114 1.54 3.15 10.98
CA LEU A 114 1.91 4.37 10.26
C LEU A 114 1.71 5.61 11.13
N LYS A 115 0.58 5.72 11.86
CA LYS A 115 0.35 6.83 12.80
C LYS A 115 1.42 6.93 13.88
N LEU A 116 2.02 5.80 14.28
CA LEU A 116 3.10 5.77 15.27
C LEU A 116 4.45 6.15 14.65
N VAL A 117 4.80 5.54 13.51
CA VAL A 117 6.13 5.72 12.91
C VAL A 117 6.20 7.04 12.15
N PHE A 118 5.22 7.34 11.31
CA PHE A 118 5.12 8.55 10.48
C PHE A 118 4.04 9.50 11.01
N SER A 119 4.23 9.99 12.24
CA SER A 119 3.25 10.82 12.96
C SER A 119 2.87 12.12 12.26
N ASN A 120 3.75 12.65 11.40
CA ASN A 120 3.53 13.90 10.66
C ASN A 120 2.81 13.68 9.31
N SER A 121 2.62 12.43 8.90
CA SER A 121 1.98 12.10 7.62
C SER A 121 0.47 12.03 7.74
N ILE A 122 -0.23 12.50 6.71
CA ILE A 122 -1.68 12.34 6.57
C ILE A 122 -1.96 10.98 5.92
N ILE A 123 -2.66 10.11 6.66
CA ILE A 123 -3.03 8.77 6.21
C ILE A 123 -4.36 8.84 5.43
N LYS A 124 -4.35 8.37 4.18
CA LYS A 124 -5.50 8.36 3.27
C LYS A 124 -5.93 6.91 2.96
N GLY A 125 -7.24 6.69 2.87
CA GLY A 125 -7.80 5.41 2.42
C GLY A 125 -7.68 5.25 0.90
N CYS A 126 -7.43 4.03 0.44
CA CYS A 126 -7.37 3.72 -0.98
C CYS A 126 -8.77 3.71 -1.63
N ASN A 127 -9.06 4.70 -2.48
CA ASN A 127 -10.33 4.82 -3.20
C ASN A 127 -10.66 3.57 -4.03
N PHE A 128 -9.66 2.95 -4.66
CA PHE A 128 -9.85 1.74 -5.45
C PHE A 128 -10.40 0.56 -4.61
N ARG A 129 -9.95 0.43 -3.36
CA ARG A 129 -10.44 -0.63 -2.46
C ARG A 129 -11.79 -0.27 -1.86
N PHE A 130 -11.99 1.01 -1.56
CA PHE A 130 -13.29 1.51 -1.10
C PHE A 130 -14.38 1.24 -2.14
N ASN A 131 -14.15 1.59 -3.40
CA ASN A 131 -15.11 1.35 -4.48
C ASN A 131 -15.34 -0.14 -4.75
N GLN A 132 -14.31 -0.98 -4.65
CA GLN A 132 -14.50 -2.43 -4.71
C GLN A 132 -15.38 -2.94 -3.57
N TYR A 133 -15.15 -2.49 -2.35
CA TYR A 133 -15.97 -2.88 -1.20
C TYR A 133 -17.42 -2.42 -1.38
N LEU A 134 -17.63 -1.15 -1.76
CA LEU A 134 -18.96 -0.60 -2.01
C LEU A 134 -19.70 -1.37 -3.09
N PHE A 135 -19.03 -1.64 -4.22
CA PHE A 135 -19.63 -2.38 -5.33
C PHE A 135 -19.99 -3.82 -4.96
N ASN A 136 -19.12 -4.52 -4.21
CA ASN A 136 -19.45 -5.84 -3.68
C ASN A 136 -20.66 -5.77 -2.74
N LYS A 137 -20.75 -4.72 -1.91
CA LYS A 137 -21.88 -4.56 -1.01
C LYS A 137 -23.20 -4.29 -1.73
N LEU A 138 -23.17 -3.47 -2.78
CA LEU A 138 -24.34 -3.21 -3.62
C LEU A 138 -24.85 -4.48 -4.30
N GLN A 139 -23.95 -5.35 -4.75
CA GLN A 139 -24.31 -6.65 -5.31
C GLN A 139 -24.95 -7.57 -4.27
N GLU A 140 -24.38 -7.68 -3.06
CA GLU A 140 -24.96 -8.46 -1.95
C GLU A 140 -26.39 -8.01 -1.61
N LEU A 141 -26.66 -6.71 -1.73
CA LEU A 141 -27.96 -6.12 -1.43
C LEU A 141 -28.94 -6.14 -2.63
N GLY A 142 -28.54 -6.68 -3.79
CA GLY A 142 -29.37 -6.73 -4.99
C GLY A 142 -29.53 -5.41 -5.75
N PHE A 143 -28.77 -4.36 -5.39
CA PHE A 143 -28.83 -3.04 -6.03
C PHE A 143 -27.94 -2.89 -7.25
N GLN A 144 -27.32 -3.96 -7.75
CA GLN A 144 -26.40 -3.89 -8.89
C GLN A 144 -27.07 -3.30 -10.14
N LYS A 145 -28.31 -3.69 -10.43
CA LYS A 145 -29.06 -3.19 -11.58
C LYS A 145 -29.32 -1.69 -11.48
N ALA A 146 -29.88 -1.24 -10.35
CA ALA A 146 -30.13 0.18 -10.08
C ALA A 146 -28.85 1.02 -10.10
N PHE A 147 -27.73 0.46 -9.61
CA PHE A 147 -26.43 1.14 -9.66
C PHE A 147 -25.96 1.34 -11.11
N TYR A 148 -26.10 0.34 -11.97
CA TYR A 148 -25.74 0.48 -13.38
C TYR A 148 -26.66 1.45 -14.11
N GLU A 149 -27.97 1.36 -13.91
CA GLU A 149 -28.96 2.26 -14.51
C GLU A 149 -28.71 3.73 -14.12
N ALA A 150 -28.42 3.98 -12.83
CA ALA A 150 -28.10 5.32 -12.34
C ALA A 150 -26.76 5.88 -12.85
N HIS A 151 -25.88 5.03 -13.40
CA HIS A 151 -24.56 5.40 -13.89
C HIS A 151 -24.34 4.97 -15.35
N GLU A 152 -25.42 4.81 -16.12
CA GLU A 152 -25.35 4.53 -17.55
C GLU A 152 -24.48 5.59 -18.24
N GLY A 153 -23.49 5.14 -19.02
CA GLY A 153 -22.48 6.00 -19.66
C GLY A 153 -21.19 6.20 -18.85
N THR A 154 -21.15 5.87 -17.56
CA THR A 154 -19.92 5.98 -16.74
C THR A 154 -19.17 4.65 -16.62
N PHE A 155 -19.88 3.52 -16.75
CA PHE A 155 -19.31 2.16 -16.66
C PHE A 155 -20.02 1.14 -17.58
N PRO A 156 -19.86 1.20 -18.91
CA PRO A 156 -20.47 0.20 -19.77
C PRO A 156 -19.71 -1.15 -19.67
N GLY A 157 -20.33 -2.15 -19.02
CA GLY A 157 -19.97 -3.58 -19.14
C GLY A 157 -18.89 -4.18 -18.21
N ALA A 158 -18.94 -4.00 -16.89
CA ALA A 158 -17.99 -4.66 -15.97
C ALA A 158 -18.52 -5.99 -15.40
N PRO A 159 -18.00 -7.15 -15.84
CA PRO A 159 -16.79 -7.71 -15.22
C PRO A 159 -15.76 -8.15 -16.29
N LEU A 160 -14.50 -7.69 -16.26
CA LEU A 160 -13.46 -8.05 -15.30
C LEU A 160 -12.55 -6.85 -15.03
N ARG A 161 -12.42 -6.49 -13.74
CA ARG A 161 -11.48 -5.50 -13.17
C ARG A 161 -11.55 -4.12 -13.82
N PHE A 162 -12.38 -3.23 -13.26
CA PHE A 162 -12.17 -1.78 -13.04
C PHE A 162 -10.94 -1.17 -13.77
N ARG A 163 -10.85 -1.31 -15.09
CA ARG A 163 -9.77 -0.75 -15.92
C ARG A 163 -10.23 0.65 -16.25
N SER A 164 -9.80 1.63 -15.47
CA SER A 164 -9.48 3.01 -15.91
C SER A 164 -9.74 4.11 -14.87
N PHE A 165 -10.35 3.84 -13.70
CA PHE A 165 -10.48 4.89 -12.66
C PHE A 165 -9.12 5.36 -12.07
N MET A 166 -8.01 4.74 -12.47
CA MET A 166 -6.64 5.08 -12.08
C MET A 166 -5.98 6.19 -12.90
N HIS A 167 -6.47 6.54 -14.10
CA HIS A 167 -5.81 7.60 -14.90
C HIS A 167 -6.22 9.02 -14.52
N HIS A 168 -7.38 9.22 -13.89
CA HIS A 168 -7.86 10.56 -13.51
C HIS A 168 -7.57 10.94 -12.06
N SER A 169 -7.41 9.98 -11.14
CA SER A 169 -7.06 10.31 -9.75
C SER A 169 -5.60 10.75 -9.56
N ILE A 170 -4.74 10.57 -10.56
CA ILE A 170 -3.39 11.14 -10.62
C ILE A 170 -3.40 12.54 -11.27
N ARG A 171 -4.43 12.87 -12.06
CA ARG A 171 -4.57 14.20 -12.70
C ARG A 171 -5.30 15.24 -11.85
N GLY A 172 -5.91 14.85 -10.73
CA GLY A 172 -6.56 15.77 -9.80
C GLY A 172 -5.63 16.38 -8.74
N LEU A 173 -4.32 16.38 -8.99
CA LEU A 173 -3.30 17.06 -8.17
C LEU A 173 -2.61 18.21 -8.94
N GLU A 174 -3.22 18.66 -10.03
CA GLU A 174 -2.98 19.98 -10.62
C GLU A 174 -4.06 20.96 -10.18
#